data_AF-A0A178K3T0-F1
#
_entry.id   AF-A0A178K3T0-F1
#
_cell.length_a   1.000
_cell.length_b   1.000
_cell.length_c   1.000
_cell.angle_alpha   90.00
_cell.angle_beta   90.00
_cell.angle_gamma   90.00
#
_symmetry.space_group_name_H-M   'P 1'
#
loop_
_entity.id
_entity.type
_entity.pdbx_description
1 polymer ?
#
loop_
_entity_poly.entity_id
_entity_poly.type
_entity_poly.pdbx_seq_one_letter_code
_entity_poly.pdbx_strand_id
1 'polypeptide(L)'
;MKHYAICSNRFSFSIAPLFLVLGLSFSANSLATTPTNSVEIRTAINLSWFSGNYQHIETSLLTQDTDSVLPLINTLGEIWLQRDGAISGEVSPLLAQAIIMHPEVTLAVLSSHPNSYQKWVERELNGMLFTAQTDKEKLELEMLQGSLAGALADYIPTANTQLKPYAQSLLTAVEASNIRIVD
;
A
#
# COMPACT_ATOMS: atom_id res chain seq x y z
N MET A 1 25.58 -36.70 28.18
CA MET A 1 25.58 -35.92 26.92
C MET A 1 24.14 -35.81 26.45
N LYS A 2 23.53 -34.63 26.61
CA LYS A 2 22.13 -34.35 26.24
C LYS A 2 22.10 -33.88 24.78
N HIS A 3 21.42 -34.62 23.91
CA HIS A 3 21.08 -34.15 22.56
C HIS A 3 19.78 -33.35 22.66
N TYR A 4 19.83 -32.06 22.35
CA TYR A 4 18.64 -31.25 22.11
C TYR A 4 18.26 -31.38 20.63
N ALA A 5 17.11 -31.97 20.36
CA ALA A 5 16.46 -31.89 19.07
C ALA A 5 15.82 -30.50 18.94
N ILE A 6 16.30 -29.72 17.96
CA ILE A 6 15.72 -28.43 17.59
C ILE A 6 14.48 -28.73 16.76
N CYS A 7 13.31 -28.46 17.33
CA CYS A 7 12.04 -28.52 16.64
C CYS A 7 11.91 -27.26 15.75
N SER A 8 12.15 -27.42 14.45
CA SER A 8 11.85 -26.40 13.42
C SER A 8 10.34 -26.35 13.21
N ASN A 9 9.65 -25.49 13.97
CA ASN A 9 8.23 -25.22 13.77
C ASN A 9 8.08 -24.15 12.68
N ARG A 10 7.98 -24.56 11.41
CA ARG A 10 7.51 -23.68 10.33
C ARG A 10 6.01 -23.47 10.52
N PHE A 11 5.63 -22.36 11.13
CA PHE A 11 4.27 -21.86 11.04
C PHE A 11 4.04 -21.37 9.61
N SER A 12 3.43 -22.21 8.78
CA SER A 12 2.78 -21.76 7.54
C SER A 12 1.52 -20.99 7.94
N PHE A 13 1.62 -19.67 8.01
CA PHE A 13 0.43 -18.81 8.01
C PHE A 13 -0.19 -18.88 6.61
N SER A 14 -1.29 -19.61 6.50
CA SER A 14 -2.17 -19.56 5.34
C SER A 14 -2.95 -18.24 5.41
N ILE A 15 -2.37 -17.17 4.85
CA ILE A 15 -3.06 -15.90 4.67
C ILE A 15 -4.11 -16.13 3.58
N ALA A 16 -5.38 -16.20 3.96
CA ALA A 16 -6.47 -16.17 2.99
C ALA A 16 -6.39 -14.83 2.23
N PRO A 17 -6.50 -14.81 0.89
CA PRO A 17 -6.47 -13.57 0.13
C PRO A 17 -7.64 -12.69 0.57
N LEU A 18 -7.32 -11.55 1.17
CA LEU A 18 -8.28 -10.50 1.51
C LEU A 18 -8.70 -9.83 0.20
N PHE A 19 -9.85 -10.20 -0.35
CA PHE A 19 -10.43 -9.50 -1.51
C PHE A 19 -11.05 -8.20 -1.01
N LEU A 20 -10.31 -7.10 -1.12
CA LEU A 20 -10.79 -5.78 -0.75
C LEU A 20 -11.54 -5.19 -1.97
N VAL A 21 -12.79 -5.61 -2.17
CA VAL A 21 -13.63 -5.03 -3.24
C VAL A 21 -14.13 -3.66 -2.76
N LEU A 22 -13.25 -2.67 -2.74
CA LEU A 22 -13.64 -1.27 -2.62
C LEU A 22 -14.35 -0.89 -3.92
N GLY A 23 -15.67 -0.81 -3.86
CA GLY A 23 -16.51 -0.32 -4.95
C GLY A 23 -16.34 1.19 -5.12
N LEU A 24 -15.18 1.63 -5.62
CA LEU A 24 -14.96 3.02 -5.99
C LEU A 24 -15.58 3.27 -7.37
N SER A 25 -16.77 3.86 -7.38
CA SER A 25 -17.37 4.39 -8.59
C SER A 25 -16.55 5.59 -9.09
N PHE A 26 -15.83 5.38 -10.20
CA PHE A 26 -15.12 6.42 -10.95
C PHE A 26 -16.03 7.62 -11.21
N SER A 27 -15.81 8.73 -10.51
CA SER A 27 -16.39 10.02 -10.88
C SER A 27 -15.29 10.87 -11.50
N ALA A 28 -14.93 10.55 -12.74
CA ALA A 28 -14.01 11.34 -13.55
C ALA A 28 -14.70 12.63 -14.05
N ASN A 29 -14.92 13.59 -13.15
CA ASN A 29 -15.23 14.97 -13.54
C ASN A 29 -14.01 15.86 -13.26
N SER A 30 -12.93 15.65 -14.03
CA SER A 30 -11.87 16.65 -14.15
C SER A 30 -11.99 17.33 -15.52
N LEU A 31 -12.16 18.64 -15.53
CA LEU A 31 -11.99 19.47 -16.72
C LEU A 31 -10.63 19.12 -17.37
N ALA A 32 -10.65 18.42 -18.51
CA ALA A 32 -9.43 17.94 -19.15
C ALA A 32 -8.68 19.10 -19.81
N THR A 33 -7.67 19.64 -19.11
CA THR A 33 -6.61 20.42 -19.75
C THR A 33 -5.63 19.45 -20.38
N THR A 34 -5.28 19.67 -21.66
CA THR A 34 -4.28 18.84 -22.35
C THR A 34 -2.95 18.89 -21.59
N PRO A 35 -2.34 17.74 -21.25
CA PRO A 35 -1.01 17.69 -20.62
C PRO A 35 0.00 18.49 -21.44
N THR A 36 0.74 19.39 -20.79
CA THR A 36 1.59 20.39 -21.45
C THR A 36 3.08 20.07 -21.37
N ASN A 37 3.48 19.17 -20.47
CA ASN A 37 4.87 18.74 -20.30
C ASN A 37 4.99 17.21 -20.14
N SER A 38 6.22 16.71 -20.23
CA SER A 38 6.50 15.26 -20.21
C SER A 38 6.14 14.57 -18.89
N VAL A 39 6.14 15.30 -17.76
CA VAL A 39 5.72 14.75 -16.47
C VAL A 39 4.22 14.55 -16.47
N GLU A 40 3.44 15.56 -16.85
CA GLU A 40 1.98 15.48 -16.95
C GLU A 40 1.52 14.39 -17.92
N ILE A 41 2.20 14.25 -19.07
CA ILE A 41 1.94 13.19 -20.04
C ILE A 41 2.19 11.81 -19.42
N ARG A 42 3.33 11.61 -18.75
CA ARG A 42 3.65 10.32 -18.11
C ARG A 42 2.66 9.98 -17.01
N THR A 43 2.30 10.96 -16.18
CA THR A 43 1.29 10.79 -15.13
C THR A 43 -0.04 10.37 -15.72
N ALA A 44 -0.52 11.02 -16.79
CA ALA A 44 -1.78 10.67 -17.43
C ALA A 44 -1.76 9.24 -18.02
N ILE A 45 -0.64 8.83 -18.63
CA ILE A 45 -0.46 7.46 -19.14
C ILE A 45 -0.52 6.45 -17.99
N ASN A 46 0.22 6.69 -16.90
CA ASN A 46 0.27 5.79 -15.75
C ASN A 46 -1.11 5.67 -15.08
N LEU A 47 -1.85 6.78 -14.94
CA LEU A 47 -3.21 6.78 -14.37
C LEU A 47 -4.21 6.04 -15.27
N SER A 48 -4.12 6.23 -16.59
CA SER A 48 -4.97 5.51 -17.54
C SER A 48 -4.70 4.00 -17.50
N TRP A 49 -3.43 3.61 -17.46
CA TRP A 49 -3.05 2.21 -17.28
C TRP A 49 -3.56 1.67 -15.94
N PHE A 50 -3.36 2.40 -14.84
CA PHE A 50 -3.80 2.01 -13.52
C PHE A 50 -5.30 1.72 -13.45
N SER A 51 -6.13 2.67 -13.92
CA SER A 51 -7.57 2.52 -13.96
C SER A 51 -8.01 1.31 -14.80
N GLY A 52 -7.38 1.09 -15.95
CA GLY A 52 -7.68 -0.06 -16.82
C GLY A 52 -7.19 -1.41 -16.31
N ASN A 53 -6.30 -1.45 -15.30
CA ASN A 53 -5.63 -2.67 -14.85
C ASN A 53 -5.81 -2.95 -13.34
N TYR A 54 -6.63 -2.18 -12.62
CA TYR A 54 -6.72 -2.24 -11.16
C TYR A 54 -6.85 -3.66 -10.58
N GLN A 55 -7.82 -4.45 -11.06
CA GLN A 55 -8.03 -5.82 -10.58
C GLN A 55 -6.84 -6.76 -10.86
N HIS A 56 -6.17 -6.56 -11.99
CA HIS A 56 -4.97 -7.32 -12.34
C HIS A 56 -3.80 -6.94 -11.42
N ILE A 57 -3.65 -5.65 -11.10
CA ILE A 57 -2.64 -5.17 -10.16
C ILE A 57 -2.88 -5.78 -8.78
N GLU A 58 -4.09 -5.67 -8.25
CA GLU A 58 -4.48 -6.22 -6.94
C GLU A 58 -4.14 -7.72 -6.83
N THR A 59 -4.52 -8.50 -7.83
CA THR A 59 -4.24 -9.95 -7.84
C THR A 59 -2.76 -10.28 -8.02
N SER A 60 -2.02 -9.48 -8.79
CA SER A 60 -0.58 -9.69 -9.02
C SER A 60 0.25 -9.38 -7.78
N LEU A 61 -0.12 -8.34 -7.01
CA LEU A 61 0.55 -7.97 -5.76
C LEU A 61 0.45 -9.05 -4.67
N LEU A 62 -0.47 -10.00 -4.80
CA LEU A 62 -0.61 -11.13 -3.88
C LEU A 62 0.33 -12.30 -4.20
N THR A 63 1.05 -12.24 -5.32
CA THR A 63 1.98 -13.30 -5.72
C THR A 63 3.34 -13.13 -5.04
N GLN A 64 4.10 -14.21 -4.84
CA GLN A 64 5.48 -14.11 -4.33
C GLN A 64 6.52 -13.87 -5.42
N ASP A 65 6.08 -13.67 -6.67
CA ASP A 65 6.97 -13.48 -7.81
C ASP A 65 7.45 -12.02 -7.87
N THR A 66 8.63 -11.78 -7.30
CA THR A 66 9.18 -10.43 -7.20
C THR A 66 9.52 -9.84 -8.57
N ASP A 67 9.85 -10.67 -9.57
CA ASP A 67 10.24 -10.19 -10.90
C ASP A 67 9.04 -9.60 -11.66
N SER A 68 7.85 -10.19 -11.51
CA SER A 68 6.62 -9.64 -12.09
C SER A 68 6.04 -8.50 -11.27
N VAL A 69 6.24 -8.49 -9.95
CA VAL A 69 5.68 -7.47 -9.06
C VAL A 69 6.53 -6.18 -9.02
N LEU A 70 7.85 -6.26 -9.20
CA LEU A 70 8.73 -5.09 -9.12
C LEU A 70 8.33 -3.94 -10.09
N PRO A 71 8.05 -4.19 -11.38
CA PRO A 71 7.56 -3.15 -12.29
C PRO A 71 6.23 -2.53 -11.84
N LEU A 72 5.35 -3.34 -11.23
CA LEU A 72 4.07 -2.86 -10.71
C LEU A 72 4.29 -1.91 -9.52
N ILE A 73 5.11 -2.31 -8.54
CA ILE A 73 5.43 -1.47 -7.37
C ILE A 73 6.10 -0.16 -7.80
N ASN A 74 7.02 -0.21 -8.77
CA ASN A 74 7.65 1.01 -9.29
C ASN A 74 6.61 1.95 -9.92
N THR A 75 5.69 1.41 -10.73
CA THR A 75 4.63 2.20 -11.38
C THR A 75 3.66 2.79 -10.36
N LEU A 76 3.27 2.01 -9.34
CA LEU A 76 2.47 2.50 -8.22
C LEU A 76 3.18 3.61 -7.45
N GLY A 77 4.49 3.49 -7.26
CA GLY A 77 5.32 4.55 -6.67
C GLY A 77 5.32 5.84 -7.48
N GLU A 78 5.40 5.74 -8.81
CA GLU A 78 5.32 6.90 -9.69
C GLU A 78 3.95 7.59 -9.63
N ILE A 79 2.86 6.80 -9.64
CA ILE A 79 1.48 7.32 -9.50
C ILE A 79 1.32 8.00 -8.13
N TRP A 80 1.75 7.32 -7.08
CA TRP A 80 1.70 7.82 -5.72
C TRP A 80 2.50 9.11 -5.54
N LEU A 81 3.64 9.26 -6.21
CA LEU A 81 4.42 10.49 -6.13
C LEU A 81 3.66 11.70 -6.70
N GLN A 82 2.85 11.48 -7.74
CA GLN A 82 2.07 12.50 -8.44
C GLN A 82 0.67 12.66 -7.86
N ARG A 83 0.36 12.01 -6.73
CA ARG A 83 -0.99 11.96 -6.17
C ARG A 83 -1.50 13.34 -5.73
N ASP A 84 -2.78 13.54 -5.97
CA ASP A 84 -3.62 14.49 -5.25
C ASP A 84 -4.50 13.74 -4.24
N GLY A 85 -5.53 14.40 -3.69
CA GLY A 85 -6.44 13.75 -2.73
C GLY A 85 -7.17 12.54 -3.31
N ALA A 86 -7.59 12.59 -4.58
CA ALA A 86 -8.33 11.51 -5.22
C ALA A 86 -7.41 10.32 -5.52
N ILE A 87 -6.26 10.57 -6.15
CA ILE A 87 -5.27 9.53 -6.47
C ILE A 87 -4.75 8.88 -5.18
N SER A 88 -4.59 9.64 -4.09
CA SER A 88 -4.12 9.11 -2.81
C SER A 88 -5.09 8.05 -2.26
N GLY A 89 -6.41 8.27 -2.35
CA GLY A 89 -7.41 7.28 -1.93
C GLY A 89 -7.38 5.99 -2.76
N GLU A 90 -7.13 6.09 -4.07
CA GLU A 90 -7.15 4.93 -4.97
C GLU A 90 -5.87 4.08 -4.89
N VAL A 91 -4.70 4.73 -4.76
CA VAL A 91 -3.40 4.03 -4.77
C VAL A 91 -3.00 3.50 -3.39
N SER A 92 -3.47 4.13 -2.31
CA SER A 92 -3.06 3.77 -0.94
C SER A 92 -3.41 2.33 -0.53
N PRO A 93 -4.60 1.78 -0.85
CA PRO A 93 -4.93 0.38 -0.54
C PRO A 93 -3.97 -0.61 -1.22
N LEU A 94 -3.63 -0.36 -2.50
CA LEU A 94 -2.69 -1.19 -3.24
C LEU A 94 -1.26 -1.07 -2.70
N LEU A 95 -0.85 0.13 -2.24
CA LEU A 95 0.43 0.30 -1.55
C LEU A 95 0.44 -0.43 -0.20
N ALA A 96 -0.64 -0.38 0.57
CA ALA A 96 -0.74 -1.13 1.82
C ALA A 96 -0.60 -2.64 1.57
N GLN A 97 -1.28 -3.16 0.55
CA GLN A 97 -1.16 -4.55 0.12
C GLN A 97 0.27 -4.89 -0.34
N ALA A 98 0.89 -4.02 -1.14
CA ALA A 98 2.27 -4.21 -1.59
C ALA A 98 3.24 -4.20 -0.40
N ILE A 99 3.03 -3.38 0.63
CA ILE A 99 3.85 -3.39 1.85
C ILE A 99 3.65 -4.68 2.66
N ILE A 100 2.42 -5.19 2.73
CA ILE A 100 2.12 -6.47 3.41
C ILE A 100 2.89 -7.62 2.75
N MET A 101 2.92 -7.66 1.41
CA MET A 101 3.47 -8.79 0.66
C MET A 101 4.97 -8.63 0.32
N HIS A 102 5.41 -7.39 0.05
CA HIS A 102 6.74 -7.06 -0.47
C HIS A 102 7.35 -5.83 0.24
N PRO A 103 7.46 -5.84 1.58
CA PRO A 103 7.80 -4.65 2.37
C PRO A 103 9.12 -4.00 1.96
N GLU A 104 10.16 -4.78 1.66
CA GLU A 104 11.48 -4.25 1.31
C GLU A 104 11.45 -3.41 0.03
N VAL A 105 10.88 -3.95 -1.05
CA VAL A 105 10.81 -3.28 -2.35
C VAL A 105 9.88 -2.07 -2.28
N THR A 106 8.69 -2.22 -1.68
CA THR A 106 7.73 -1.12 -1.60
C THR A 106 8.27 0.02 -0.74
N LEU A 107 8.87 -0.27 0.41
CA LEU A 107 9.47 0.78 1.24
C LEU A 107 10.70 1.41 0.58
N ALA A 108 11.48 0.68 -0.22
CA ALA A 108 12.56 1.26 -1.00
C ALA A 108 12.04 2.29 -2.03
N VAL A 109 10.96 1.96 -2.73
CA VAL A 109 10.31 2.89 -3.68
C VAL A 109 9.77 4.12 -2.98
N LEU A 110 9.03 3.96 -1.88
CA LEU A 110 8.43 5.09 -1.17
C LEU A 110 9.48 5.98 -0.47
N SER A 111 10.48 5.38 0.15
CA SER A 111 11.56 6.09 0.86
C SER A 111 12.51 6.85 -0.06
N SER A 112 12.52 6.54 -1.36
CA SER A 112 13.25 7.35 -2.36
C SER A 112 12.72 8.79 -2.47
N HIS A 113 11.52 9.07 -1.95
CA HIS A 113 10.91 10.39 -1.89
C HIS A 113 10.47 10.72 -0.44
N PRO A 114 11.42 10.99 0.48
CA PRO A 114 11.15 11.04 1.92
C PRO A 114 10.12 12.11 2.33
N ASN A 115 10.12 13.27 1.68
CA ASN A 115 9.15 14.34 1.97
C ASN A 115 7.73 13.91 1.57
N SER A 116 7.59 13.28 0.40
CA SER A 116 6.31 12.76 -0.08
C SER A 116 5.80 11.63 0.80
N TYR A 117 6.71 10.80 1.30
CA TYR A 117 6.42 9.73 2.25
C TYR A 117 5.91 10.27 3.57
N GLN A 118 6.64 11.19 4.19
CA GLN A 118 6.24 11.81 5.45
C GLN A 118 4.87 12.46 5.35
N LYS A 119 4.62 13.21 4.26
CA LYS A 119 3.30 13.81 4.00
C LYS A 119 2.20 12.76 3.93
N TRP A 120 2.44 11.65 3.24
CA TRP A 120 1.46 10.56 3.12
C TRP A 120 1.14 9.96 4.50
N VAL A 121 2.17 9.55 5.24
CA VAL A 121 2.05 8.91 6.56
C VAL A 121 1.36 9.81 7.57
N GLU A 122 1.73 11.09 7.65
CA GLU A 122 1.24 12.00 8.68
C GLU A 122 -0.13 12.59 8.37
N ARG A 123 -0.46 12.80 7.09
CA ARG A 123 -1.62 13.63 6.70
C ARG A 123 -2.67 12.88 5.91
N GLU A 124 -2.28 11.89 5.13
CA GLU A 124 -3.16 11.28 4.14
C GLU A 124 -3.60 9.88 4.57
N LEU A 125 -2.79 9.14 5.33
CA LEU A 125 -3.09 7.78 5.75
C LEU A 125 -4.48 7.65 6.42
N ASN A 126 -4.79 8.49 7.39
CA ASN A 126 -6.09 8.45 8.08
C ASN A 126 -7.26 8.90 7.19
N GLY A 127 -7.08 10.00 6.44
CA GLY A 127 -8.16 10.59 5.66
C GLY A 127 -8.43 9.93 4.31
N MET A 128 -7.47 9.15 3.79
CA MET A 128 -7.54 8.56 2.45
C MET A 128 -7.57 7.04 2.48
N LEU A 129 -6.83 6.39 3.38
CA LEU A 129 -6.81 4.92 3.48
C LEU A 129 -7.80 4.39 4.53
N PHE A 130 -7.89 5.03 5.69
CA PHE A 130 -8.67 4.54 6.83
C PHE A 130 -10.00 5.29 7.03
N THR A 131 -10.69 5.56 5.92
CA THR A 131 -12.02 6.18 5.92
C THR A 131 -13.01 5.25 5.24
N ALA A 132 -14.08 4.89 5.95
CA ALA A 132 -15.14 4.02 5.45
C ALA A 132 -16.41 4.82 5.14
N GLN A 133 -17.20 4.34 4.19
CA GLN A 133 -18.56 4.82 3.88
C GLN A 133 -19.63 3.85 4.40
N THR A 134 -19.26 2.60 4.69
CA THR A 134 -20.18 1.57 5.16
C THR A 134 -19.57 0.77 6.31
N ASP A 135 -20.41 0.12 7.11
CA ASP A 135 -19.96 -0.81 8.16
C ASP A 135 -19.12 -1.98 7.59
N LYS A 136 -19.47 -2.45 6.38
CA LYS A 136 -18.71 -3.52 5.70
C LYS A 136 -17.30 -3.05 5.36
N GLU A 137 -17.18 -1.87 4.75
CA GLU A 137 -15.89 -1.28 4.41
C GLU A 137 -15.07 -0.99 5.66
N LYS A 138 -15.69 -0.53 6.75
CA LYS A 138 -15.02 -0.35 8.02
C LYS A 138 -14.35 -1.65 8.50
N LEU A 139 -15.08 -2.77 8.48
CA LEU A 139 -14.52 -4.08 8.87
C LEU A 139 -13.36 -4.49 7.96
N GLU A 140 -13.47 -4.26 6.66
CA GLU A 140 -12.40 -4.55 5.69
C GLU A 140 -11.15 -3.70 5.95
N LEU A 141 -11.32 -2.42 6.28
CA LEU A 141 -10.24 -1.52 6.64
C LEU A 141 -9.59 -1.89 7.99
N GLU A 142 -10.37 -2.37 8.97
CA GLU A 142 -9.84 -2.85 10.26
C GLU A 142 -8.96 -4.09 10.05
N MET A 143 -9.38 -5.00 9.16
CA MET A 143 -8.57 -6.15 8.76
C MET A 143 -7.30 -5.75 8.01
N LEU A 144 -7.40 -4.77 7.10
CA LEU A 144 -6.24 -4.22 6.37
C LEU A 144 -5.25 -3.56 7.34
N GLN A 145 -5.75 -2.75 8.29
CA GLN A 145 -4.95 -2.09 9.32
C GLN A 145 -4.17 -3.11 10.15
N GLY A 146 -4.84 -4.16 10.65
CA GLY A 146 -4.22 -5.21 11.42
C GLY A 146 -3.17 -6.01 10.63
N SER A 147 -3.47 -6.33 9.36
CA SER A 147 -2.55 -7.05 8.48
C SER A 147 -1.30 -6.22 8.16
N LEU A 148 -1.48 -4.93 7.89
CA LEU A 148 -0.38 -3.99 7.62
C LEU A 148 0.51 -3.81 8.86
N ALA A 149 -0.09 -3.61 10.03
CA ALA A 149 0.65 -3.49 11.28
C ALA A 149 1.46 -4.77 11.59
N GLY A 150 0.83 -5.94 11.43
CA GLY A 150 1.49 -7.24 11.61
C GLY A 150 2.68 -7.42 10.67
N ALA A 151 2.49 -7.17 9.37
CA ALA A 151 3.56 -7.30 8.38
C ALA A 151 4.74 -6.35 8.65
N LEU A 152 4.46 -5.11 9.07
CA LEU A 152 5.50 -4.16 9.44
C LEU A 152 6.26 -4.60 10.70
N ALA A 153 5.54 -5.06 11.72
CA ALA A 153 6.14 -5.58 12.96
C ALA A 153 7.06 -6.79 12.68
N ASP A 154 6.67 -7.68 11.78
CA ASP A 154 7.46 -8.84 11.37
C ASP A 154 8.68 -8.44 10.52
N TYR A 155 8.55 -7.40 9.69
CA TYR A 155 9.63 -6.92 8.82
C TYR A 155 10.71 -6.11 9.54
N ILE A 156 10.34 -5.24 10.50
CA ILE A 156 11.25 -4.30 11.18
C ILE A 156 12.52 -4.96 11.80
N PRO A 157 12.46 -6.15 12.42
CA PRO A 157 13.63 -6.84 12.95
C PRO A 157 14.68 -7.17 11.89
N THR A 158 14.24 -7.55 10.68
CA THR A 158 15.11 -7.94 9.55
C THR A 158 15.34 -6.82 8.53
N ALA A 159 14.64 -5.70 8.66
CA ALA A 159 14.69 -4.59 7.73
C ALA A 159 16.12 -4.03 7.56
N ASN A 160 16.44 -3.66 6.31
CA ASN A 160 17.63 -2.88 6.00
C ASN A 160 17.70 -1.62 6.88
N THR A 161 18.88 -1.28 7.37
CA THR A 161 19.09 -0.13 8.28
C THR A 161 18.57 1.19 7.72
N GLN A 162 18.59 1.37 6.39
CA GLN A 162 18.08 2.57 5.72
C GLN A 162 16.54 2.60 5.64
N LEU A 163 15.90 1.43 5.57
CA LEU A 163 14.44 1.31 5.44
C LEU A 163 13.73 1.22 6.78
N LYS A 164 14.44 0.78 7.83
CA LYS A 164 13.90 0.58 9.17
C LYS A 164 13.18 1.81 9.75
N PRO A 165 13.70 3.07 9.62
CA PRO A 165 12.99 4.25 10.13
C PRO A 165 11.65 4.48 9.44
N TYR A 166 11.56 4.19 8.13
CA TYR A 166 10.32 4.31 7.36
C TYR A 166 9.30 3.26 7.83
N ALA A 167 9.72 2.00 7.96
CA ALA A 167 8.84 0.94 8.46
C ALA A 167 8.29 1.26 9.86
N GLN A 168 9.15 1.77 10.76
CA GLN A 168 8.75 2.16 12.12
C GLN A 168 7.78 3.34 12.15
N SER A 169 8.03 4.37 11.33
CA SER A 169 7.13 5.54 11.27
C SER A 169 5.77 5.16 10.71
N LEU A 170 5.72 4.28 9.70
CA LEU A 170 4.45 3.79 9.17
C LEU A 170 3.72 2.92 10.16
N LEU A 171 4.41 1.99 10.84
CA LEU A 171 3.78 1.16 11.88
C LEU A 171 3.13 2.04 12.95
N THR A 172 3.87 3.02 13.45
CA THR A 172 3.36 3.97 14.46
C THR A 172 2.11 4.70 13.95
N ALA A 173 2.12 5.15 12.69
CA ALA A 173 0.97 5.84 12.12
C ALA A 173 -0.24 4.91 11.95
N VAL A 174 -0.03 3.69 11.44
CA VAL A 174 -1.07 2.67 11.26
C VAL A 174 -1.69 2.28 12.59
N GLU A 175 -0.91 2.08 13.64
CA GLU A 175 -1.41 1.76 14.99
C GLU A 175 -2.18 2.93 15.62
N ALA A 176 -1.78 4.17 15.30
CA ALA A 176 -2.48 5.38 15.75
C ALA A 176 -3.73 5.70 14.91
N SER A 177 -3.92 5.03 13.76
CA SER A 177 -5.07 5.27 12.88
C SER A 177 -6.38 4.87 13.52
N ASN A 178 -7.41 5.68 13.27
CA ASN A 178 -8.77 5.44 13.72
C ASN A 178 -9.68 5.37 12.51
N ILE A 179 -10.23 4.19 12.22
CA ILE A 179 -11.13 3.99 11.09
C ILE A 179 -12.51 4.54 11.47
N ARG A 180 -12.97 5.52 10.70
CA ARG A 180 -14.25 6.20 10.91
C ARG A 180 -15.15 5.99 9.72
N ILE A 181 -16.45 5.95 9.98
CA ILE A 181 -17.47 6.05 8.95
C ILE A 181 -17.74 7.54 8.71
N VAL A 182 -17.72 7.97 7.46
CA VAL A 182 -18.06 9.34 7.07
C VAL A 182 -19.44 9.29 6.42
N ASP A 183 -20.37 10.04 7.00
CA ASP A 183 -21.76 10.19 6.57
C ASP A 183 -21.91 11.15 5.37
#